data_AF-A0A380ECV5-F1
#
_entry.id   AF-A0A380ECV5-F1
#
_cell.length_a   1.000
_cell.length_b   1.000
_cell.length_c   1.000
_cell.angle_alpha   90.00
_cell.angle_beta   90.00
_cell.angle_gamma   90.00
#
_symmetry.space_group_name_H-M   'P 1'
#
loop_
_entity.id
_entity.type
_entity.pdbx_description
1 polymer ?
#
loop_
_entity_poly.entity_id
_entity_poly.type
_entity_poly.pdbx_seq_one_letter_code
_entity_poly.pdbx_strand_id
1 'polypeptide(L)' 'MIKFEIKDRKTGKTESYTKEDVTMGEAEKCYEYLELVNQENKKEAPNATKMRQKSDSY' A
#
# COMPACT_ATOMS: atom_id res chain seq x y z
N MET A 1 8.88 4.90 19.60
CA MET A 1 10.01 4.09 19.12
C MET A 1 9.53 2.75 18.60
N ILE A 2 9.55 2.58 17.29
CA ILE A 2 9.24 1.31 16.60
C ILE A 2 10.57 0.67 16.18
N LYS A 3 10.71 -0.63 16.40
CA LYS A 3 11.86 -1.44 15.97
C LYS A 3 11.38 -2.56 15.07
N PHE A 4 12.05 -2.75 13.94
CA PHE A 4 11.72 -3.82 13.00
C PHE A 4 12.97 -4.33 12.30
N GLU A 5 12.90 -5.56 11.79
CA GLU A 5 13.99 -6.20 11.06
C GLU A 5 13.54 -6.50 9.64
N ILE A 6 14.40 -6.22 8.67
CA ILE A 6 14.20 -6.60 7.28
C ILE A 6 15.21 -7.68 6.93
N LYS A 7 14.70 -8.83 6.49
CA LYS A 7 15.53 -9.90 5.94
C LYS A 7 15.50 -9.83 4.41
N ASP A 8 16.65 -9.57 3.80
CA ASP A 8 16.82 -9.67 2.36
C ASP A 8 16.77 -11.14 1.94
N ARG A 9 15.79 -11.48 1.09
CA ARG A 9 15.61 -12.85 0.58
C ARG A 9 16.70 -13.28 -0.40
N LYS A 10 17.36 -12.34 -1.09
CA LYS A 10 18.42 -12.64 -2.08
C LYS A 10 19.77 -12.87 -1.42
N THR A 11 20.14 -12.00 -0.48
CA THR A 11 21.46 -12.06 0.18
C THR A 11 21.43 -12.79 1.51
N GLY A 12 20.24 -13.04 2.09
CA GLY A 12 20.06 -13.69 3.38
C GLY A 12 20.41 -12.80 4.58
N LYS A 13 20.85 -11.56 4.34
CA LYS A 13 21.23 -10.60 5.39
C LYS A 13 19.99 -10.05 6.09
N THR A 14 20.11 -9.88 7.40
CA THR A 14 19.11 -9.20 8.22
C THR A 14 19.65 -7.85 8.65
N GLU A 15 18.84 -6.82 8.46
CA GLU A 15 19.14 -5.45 8.90
C GLU A 15 18.08 -4.99 9.90
N SER A 16 18.53 -4.39 11.00
CA SER A 16 17.65 -3.90 12.06
C SER A 16 17.47 -2.40 11.95
N TYR A 17 16.24 -1.93 12.04
CA TYR A 17 15.85 -0.54 11.90
C TYR A 17 15.12 -0.06 13.14
N THR A 18 15.45 1.16 13.58
CA THR A 18 14.77 1.84 14.68
C THR A 18 14.25 3.19 14.19
N LYS A 19 12.98 3.48 14.47
CA LYS A 19 12.37 4.80 14.26
C LYS A 19 11.92 5.33 15.61
N GLU A 20 12.59 6.39 16.05
CA GLU A 20 12.38 6.97 17.39
C GLU A 20 11.19 7.95 17.38
N ASP A 21 11.08 8.74 16.32
CA ASP A 21 10.12 9.85 16.16
C ASP A 21 8.68 9.41 15.82
N VAL A 22 8.45 8.11 15.65
CA VAL A 22 7.14 7.56 15.31
C VAL A 22 6.61 6.73 16.47
N THR A 23 5.39 7.06 16.90
CA THR A 23 4.64 6.28 17.87
C THR A 23 3.88 5.14 17.19
N MET A 24 3.52 4.10 17.94
CA MET A 24 2.76 2.98 17.39
C MET A 24 1.39 3.43 16.86
N GLY A 25 0.70 4.31 17.58
CA GLY A 25 -0.60 4.83 17.16
C GLY A 25 -0.56 5.69 15.90
N GLU A 26 0.55 6.39 15.63
CA GLU A 26 0.75 7.08 14.35
C GLU A 26 0.97 6.09 13.20
N ALA A 27 1.75 5.02 13.43
CA ALA A 27 1.95 3.98 12.44
C ALA A 27 0.63 3.26 12.08
N GLU A 28 -0.19 2.93 13.08
CA GLU A 28 -1.52 2.31 12.88
C GLU A 28 -2.42 3.17 12.00
N LYS A 29 -2.54 4.48 12.30
CA LYS A 29 -3.32 5.42 11.49
C LYS A 29 -2.81 5.53 10.06
N CYS A 30 -1.50 5.51 9.86
CA CYS A 30 -0.92 5.50 8.51
C CYS A 30 -1.33 4.24 7.73
N TYR A 31 -1.33 3.07 8.36
CA TYR A 31 -1.76 1.83 7.71
C TYR A 31 -3.25 1.84 7.35
N GLU A 32 -4.12 2.31 8.24
CA GLU A 32 -5.56 2.47 7.97
C GLU A 32 -5.81 3.40 6.78
N TYR A 33 -5.11 4.54 6.73
CA TYR A 33 -5.20 5.47 5.61
C TYR A 33 -4.75 4.84 4.29
N LEU A 34 -3.62 4.13 4.29
CA LEU A 34 -3.12 3.45 3.08
C LEU A 34 -4.08 2.35 2.60
N GLU A 35 -4.74 1.64 3.51
CA GLU A 35 -5.76 0.66 3.14
C GLU A 35 -6.97 1.32 2.49
N LEU A 36 -7.48 2.41 3.07
CA LEU A 36 -8.59 3.19 2.51
C LEU A 36 -8.27 3.70 1.10
N VAL A 37 -7.10 4.33 0.92
CA VAL A 37 -6.65 4.81 -0.39
C VAL A 37 -6.53 3.67 -1.40
N ASN A 38 -5.98 2.52 -1.00
CA ASN A 38 -5.91 1.36 -1.89
C ASN A 38 -7.29 0.80 -2.27
N GLN A 39 -8.27 0.86 -1.37
CA GLN A 39 -9.65 0.46 -1.66
C GLN A 39 -10.32 1.45 -2.63
N GLU A 40 -10.11 2.75 -2.47
CA GLU A 40 -10.61 3.78 -3.40
C GLU A 40 -9.99 3.62 -4.79
N ASN A 41 -8.68 3.45 -4.89
CA ASN A 41 -7.98 3.21 -6.15
C ASN A 41 -8.50 1.95 -6.88
N LYS A 42 -8.88 0.89 -6.14
CA LYS A 42 -9.49 -0.31 -6.72
C LYS A 42 -10.90 -0.06 -7.28
N LYS A 43 -11.66 0.85 -6.66
CA LYS A 43 -13.00 1.25 -7.14
C LYS A 43 -12.90 2.12 -8.39
N GLU A 44 -11.86 2.94 -8.48
CA GLU A 44 -11.62 3.84 -9.63
C GLU A 44 -10.95 3.16 -10.82
N ALA A 45 -10.37 1.97 -10.66
CA ALA A 45 -9.82 1.20 -11.76
C ALA A 45 -10.92 1.00 -12.83
N PRO A 46 -10.83 1.67 -14.00
CA PRO A 46 -11.87 1.58 -15.00
C PRO A 46 -11.91 0.14 -15.47
N ASN A 47 -13.08 -0.48 -15.31
CA ASN A 47 -13.32 -1.82 -15.82
C ASN A 47 -13.20 -1.73 -17.36
N ALA A 48 -12.04 -2.09 -17.91
CA ALA A 48 -11.70 -1.86 -19.32
C ALA A 48 -12.76 -2.44 -20.28
N THR A 49 -13.43 -3.51 -19.84
CA THR A 49 -14.56 -4.14 -20.53
C THR A 49 -15.77 -3.21 -20.67
N LYS A 50 -16.08 -2.36 -19.68
CA LYS A 50 -17.19 -1.39 -19.76
C LYS A 50 -16.87 -0.18 -20.65
N MET A 51 -15.60 0.17 -20.83
CA MET A 51 -15.22 1.30 -21.68
C MET A 51 -15.26 0.95 -23.17
N ARG A 52 -14.93 -0.30 -23.55
CA ARG A 52 -15.00 -0.76 -24.94
C ARG A 52 -16.42 -0.88 -25.50
N GLN A 53 -17.43 -1.10 -24.65
CA GLN A 53 -18.83 -1.19 -25.09
C GLN A 53 -19.46 0.17 -25.46
N LYS A 54 -18.86 1.30 -25.04
CA LYS A 54 -19.41 2.64 -25.33
C LYS A 54 -18.86 3.27 -26.61
N SER A 55 -17.81 2.72 -27.22
CA SER A 55 -17.22 3.26 -28.45
C SER A 55 -17.84 2.70 -29.74
N ASP A 56 -18.56 1.59 -29.67
CA ASP A 56 -19.09 0.89 -30.86
C ASP A 56 -20.57 1.24 -31.14
N SER A 57 -21.06 2.35 -30.58
CA SER A 57 -22.39 2.92 -30.83
C SER A 57 -22.23 4.36 -31.36
N TYR A 58 -21.75 4.48 -32.59
CA TYR A 58 -21.88 5.68 -33.43
C TYR A 58 -22.16 5.27 -34.87
#